data_AF-A0A3P7IDK9-F1
#
_entry.id   AF-A0A3P7IDK9-F1
#
_cell.length_a   1.000
_cell.length_b   1.000
_cell.length_c   1.000
_cell.angle_alpha   90.00
_cell.angle_beta   90.00
_cell.angle_gamma   90.00
#
_symmetry.space_group_name_H-M   'P 1'
#
loop_
_entity.id
_entity.type
_entity.pdbx_description
1 polymer ?
#
loop_
_entity_poly.entity_id
_entity_poly.type
_entity_poly.pdbx_seq_one_letter_code
_entity_poly.pdbx_strand_id
1 'polypeptide(L)'
;DFEFHKAECEQADVRQGNTKPSVATLRGHQSPAAFLIMASRLDEHGCDSKHPLKFTHIDMGSAPGDHPETSFPNPLVTLVAEKGVVVGEMY
;
A
#
# COMPACT_ATOMS: atom_id res chain seq x y z
N ASP A 1 -8.57 11.18 -0.65
CA ASP A 1 -7.19 10.68 -0.79
C ASP A 1 -6.70 10.84 -2.23
N PHE A 2 -7.31 10.21 -3.24
CA PHE A 2 -6.92 10.36 -4.67
C PHE A 2 -6.84 11.82 -5.17
N GLU A 3 -7.90 12.62 -4.97
CA GLU A 3 -7.94 14.04 -5.40
C GLU A 3 -6.76 14.87 -4.87
N PHE A 4 -6.32 14.59 -3.65
CA PHE A 4 -5.22 15.31 -3.02
C PHE A 4 -3.89 15.08 -3.75
N HIS A 5 -3.75 13.94 -4.43
CA HIS A 5 -2.54 13.53 -5.13
C HIS A 5 -2.53 13.92 -6.63
N LYS A 6 -3.54 14.65 -7.13
CA LYS A 6 -3.50 15.21 -8.48
C LYS A 6 -2.31 16.18 -8.64
N ALA A 7 -1.82 16.31 -9.87
CA ALA A 7 -0.78 17.25 -10.23
C ALA A 7 -1.08 18.68 -9.74
N GLU A 8 -0.07 19.35 -9.17
CA GLU A 8 -0.18 20.75 -8.72
C GLU A 8 0.31 21.74 -9.78
N CYS A 9 1.03 21.27 -10.80
CA CYS A 9 1.55 22.06 -11.91
C CYS A 9 1.72 21.19 -13.18
N GLU A 10 1.96 21.83 -14.32
CA GLU A 10 2.11 21.17 -15.62
C GLU A 10 3.33 20.23 -15.71
N GLN A 11 4.33 20.43 -14.86
CA GLN A 11 5.58 19.67 -14.84
C GLN A 11 5.51 18.43 -13.94
N ALA A 12 4.39 18.23 -13.24
CA ALA A 12 4.18 17.08 -12.36
C ALA A 12 3.02 16.22 -12.88
N ASP A 13 3.17 14.90 -12.80
CA ASP A 13 2.07 13.98 -13.14
C ASP A 13 1.16 13.72 -11.95
N VAL A 14 1.76 13.60 -10.75
CA VAL A 14 1.07 13.35 -9.48
C VAL A 14 1.82 14.02 -8.33
N ARG A 15 1.10 14.42 -7.29
CA ARG A 15 1.66 14.96 -6.05
C ARG A 15 1.91 13.84 -5.06
N GLN A 16 3.11 13.75 -4.48
CA GLN A 16 3.46 12.66 -3.54
C GLN A 16 2.85 12.79 -2.13
N GLY A 17 2.57 14.02 -1.66
CA GLY A 17 2.21 14.24 -0.25
C GLY A 17 2.16 15.71 0.14
N ASN A 18 1.90 15.98 1.42
CA ASN A 18 2.10 17.29 2.04
C ASN A 18 3.31 17.26 2.99
N THR A 19 3.60 18.40 3.62
CA THR A 19 4.71 18.57 4.55
C THR A 19 4.31 18.44 6.03
N LYS A 20 3.06 18.09 6.32
CA LYS A 20 2.55 17.93 7.68
C LYS A 20 2.73 16.48 8.16
N PRO A 21 2.91 16.25 9.46
CA PRO A 21 2.85 14.91 10.02
C PRO A 21 1.53 14.21 9.70
N SER A 22 1.54 12.87 9.63
CA SER A 22 0.34 12.06 9.36
C SER A 22 -0.78 12.32 10.38
N VAL A 23 -0.42 12.50 11.67
CA VAL A 23 -1.35 12.82 12.76
C VAL A 23 -2.03 14.19 12.63
N ALA A 24 -1.44 15.09 11.84
CA ALA A 24 -1.96 16.43 11.57
C ALA A 24 -2.62 16.53 10.17
N THR A 25 -2.73 15.40 9.47
CA THR A 25 -3.33 15.30 8.15
C THR A 25 -4.59 14.44 8.23
N LEU A 26 -5.71 14.96 7.71
CA LEU A 26 -6.95 14.18 7.62
C LEU A 26 -6.68 12.90 6.79
N ARG A 27 -6.91 11.73 7.40
CA ARG A 27 -6.62 10.41 6.79
C ARG A 27 -5.15 10.22 6.39
N GLY A 28 -4.21 10.76 7.18
CA GLY A 28 -2.79 10.81 6.88
C GLY A 28 -2.11 9.47 6.51
N HIS A 29 -2.53 8.34 7.09
CA HIS A 29 -1.98 7.02 6.72
C HIS A 29 -2.61 6.40 5.47
N GLN A 30 -3.80 6.88 5.05
CA GLN A 30 -4.48 6.37 3.86
C GLN A 30 -4.00 7.08 2.59
N SER A 31 -3.56 8.34 2.72
CA SER A 31 -3.04 9.14 1.59
C SER A 31 -1.90 8.44 0.83
N PRO A 32 -0.85 7.91 1.50
CA PRO A 32 0.24 7.21 0.80
C PRO A 32 -0.22 6.05 -0.09
N ALA A 33 -1.25 5.30 0.34
CA ALA A 33 -1.83 4.23 -0.46
C ALA A 33 -2.45 4.80 -1.76
N ALA A 34 -3.19 5.90 -1.68
CA ALA A 34 -3.78 6.55 -2.85
C ALA A 34 -2.70 7.06 -3.83
N PHE A 35 -1.61 7.66 -3.32
CA PHE A 35 -0.48 8.04 -4.16
C PHE A 35 0.11 6.85 -4.92
N LEU A 36 0.43 5.75 -4.20
CA LEU A 36 1.00 4.56 -4.81
C LEU A 36 0.08 3.95 -5.87
N ILE A 37 -1.22 3.93 -5.61
CA ILE A 37 -2.22 3.43 -6.56
C ILE A 37 -2.21 4.28 -7.84
N MET A 38 -2.27 5.62 -7.74
CA MET A 38 -2.26 6.49 -8.92
C MET A 38 -0.93 6.49 -9.66
N ALA A 39 0.19 6.55 -8.94
CA ALA A 39 1.53 6.58 -9.54
C ALA A 39 1.85 5.29 -10.32
N SER A 40 1.26 4.16 -9.90
CA SER A 40 1.36 2.87 -10.59
C SER A 40 0.23 2.60 -11.58
N ARG A 41 -0.73 3.53 -11.72
CA ARG A 41 -1.95 3.41 -12.53
C ARG A 41 -2.87 2.25 -12.13
N LEU A 42 -2.73 1.72 -10.91
CA LEU A 42 -3.59 0.65 -10.40
C LEU A 42 -5.06 1.11 -10.24
N ASP A 43 -5.30 2.41 -10.17
CA ASP A 43 -6.64 3.01 -10.22
C ASP A 43 -7.39 2.70 -11.53
N GLU A 44 -6.68 2.44 -12.62
CA GLU A 44 -7.27 2.04 -13.91
C GLU A 44 -7.65 0.55 -13.97
N HIS A 45 -7.22 -0.22 -12.96
CA HIS A 45 -7.34 -1.67 -12.89
C HIS A 45 -8.25 -2.14 -11.74
N GLY A 46 -9.15 -1.28 -11.27
CA GLY A 46 -10.15 -1.61 -10.25
C GLY A 46 -11.14 -2.70 -10.68
N CYS A 47 -12.03 -3.10 -9.76
CA CYS A 47 -13.00 -4.19 -9.96
C CYS A 47 -13.90 -4.01 -11.20
N ASP A 48 -14.18 -2.76 -11.58
CA ASP A 48 -15.05 -2.43 -12.72
C ASP A 48 -14.26 -2.16 -14.03
N SER A 49 -12.94 -2.39 -14.03
CA SER A 49 -12.10 -2.18 -15.21
C SER A 49 -12.23 -3.33 -16.22
N LYS A 50 -11.88 -3.06 -17.50
CA LYS A 50 -11.80 -4.11 -18.54
C LYS A 50 -10.68 -5.12 -18.28
N HIS A 51 -9.68 -4.74 -17.51
CA HIS A 51 -8.50 -5.54 -17.20
C HIS A 51 -8.20 -5.46 -15.69
N PRO A 52 -9.03 -6.05 -14.82
CA PRO A 52 -8.89 -5.89 -13.37
C PRO A 52 -7.63 -6.57 -12.85
N LEU A 53 -6.95 -5.91 -11.92
CA LEU A 53 -5.79 -6.45 -11.21
C LEU A 53 -6.11 -6.61 -9.73
N LYS A 54 -5.82 -7.80 -9.19
CA LYS A 54 -5.89 -8.02 -7.75
C LYS A 54 -4.66 -7.39 -7.12
N PHE A 55 -4.85 -6.38 -6.28
CA PHE A 55 -3.77 -5.75 -5.52
C PHE A 55 -4.21 -5.42 -4.09
N THR A 56 -3.24 -5.31 -3.19
CA THR A 56 -3.45 -4.84 -1.82
C THR A 56 -2.20 -4.10 -1.39
N HIS A 57 -2.38 -2.91 -0.81
CA HIS A 57 -1.32 -2.18 -0.14
C HIS A 57 -1.33 -2.53 1.36
N ILE A 58 -0.17 -2.87 1.91
CA ILE A 58 0.00 -3.17 3.33
C ILE A 58 0.95 -2.11 3.91
N ASP A 59 0.42 -1.20 4.73
CA ASP A 59 1.23 -0.23 5.46
C ASP A 59 1.84 -0.92 6.70
N MET A 60 3.17 -0.97 6.75
CA MET A 60 3.95 -1.62 7.80
C MET A 60 4.85 -0.65 8.55
N GLY A 61 4.61 0.66 8.48
CA GLY A 61 5.49 1.67 9.05
C GLY A 61 5.83 1.49 10.54
N SER A 62 4.91 0.86 11.32
CA SER A 62 5.10 0.58 12.76
C SER A 62 5.34 -0.90 13.08
N ALA A 63 5.42 -1.77 12.08
CA ALA A 63 5.53 -3.21 12.28
C ALA A 63 6.95 -3.81 12.42
N PRO A 64 8.09 -3.12 12.16
CA PRO A 64 9.38 -3.80 12.07
C PRO A 64 10.00 -4.14 13.44
N GLY A 65 9.53 -3.55 14.55
CA GLY A 65 10.18 -3.64 15.87
C GLY A 65 11.18 -2.50 16.11
N ASP A 66 11.83 -2.53 17.27
CA ASP A 66 12.79 -1.49 17.70
C ASP A 66 14.20 -1.84 17.21
N HIS A 67 14.71 -1.13 16.21
CA HIS A 67 16.07 -1.36 15.70
C HIS A 67 17.14 -0.67 16.57
N PRO A 68 18.27 -1.35 16.88
CA PRO A 68 18.68 -2.68 16.41
C PRO A 68 18.24 -3.86 17.29
N GLU A 69 17.54 -3.61 18.40
CA GLU A 69 17.23 -4.59 19.44
C GLU A 69 16.35 -5.74 18.95
N THR A 70 15.35 -5.45 18.12
CA THR A 70 14.36 -6.41 17.64
C THR A 70 13.98 -6.12 16.20
N SER A 71 13.84 -7.18 15.41
CA SER A 71 13.26 -7.11 14.07
C SER A 71 12.23 -8.21 13.90
N PHE A 72 10.95 -7.82 13.74
CA PHE A 72 9.87 -8.77 13.53
C PHE A 72 9.73 -9.10 12.04
N PRO A 73 9.48 -10.37 11.69
CA PRO A 73 9.29 -10.78 10.29
C PRO A 73 7.87 -10.44 9.80
N ASN A 74 7.27 -9.32 10.19
CA ASN A 74 5.94 -8.94 9.72
C ASN A 74 5.99 -8.61 8.20
N PRO A 75 5.01 -9.06 7.39
CA PRO A 75 3.83 -9.88 7.68
C PRO A 75 4.02 -11.31 7.15
N LEU A 76 5.20 -11.92 7.35
CA LEU A 76 5.61 -13.18 6.74
C LEU A 76 4.59 -14.29 6.96
N VAL A 77 4.15 -14.50 8.20
CA VAL A 77 3.18 -15.56 8.54
C VAL A 77 1.86 -15.33 7.79
N THR A 78 1.39 -14.09 7.71
CA THR A 78 0.18 -13.73 6.95
C THR A 78 0.33 -14.05 5.46
N LEU A 79 1.47 -13.70 4.85
CA LEU A 79 1.71 -13.96 3.43
C LEU A 79 1.89 -15.45 3.11
N VAL A 80 2.48 -16.21 4.03
CA VAL A 80 2.60 -17.68 3.92
C VAL A 80 1.24 -18.35 4.05
N ALA A 81 0.40 -17.90 4.98
CA ALA A 81 -0.94 -18.47 5.18
C ALA A 81 -1.87 -18.22 3.97
N GLU A 82 -1.80 -17.02 3.36
CA GLU A 82 -2.64 -16.67 2.21
C GLU A 82 -2.26 -17.43 0.94
N LYS A 83 -0.96 -17.71 0.74
CA LYS A 83 -0.53 -18.66 -0.28
C LYS A 83 -0.76 -20.07 0.24
N GLY A 84 -2.03 -20.49 0.23
CA GLY A 84 -2.49 -21.77 0.75
C GLY A 84 -1.40 -22.83 0.64
N VAL A 85 -0.87 -23.25 1.79
CA VAL A 85 -0.06 -24.45 1.88
C VAL A 85 -0.99 -25.56 1.43
N VAL A 86 -0.86 -25.95 0.16
CA VAL A 86 -1.37 -27.23 -0.30
C VAL A 86 -0.48 -28.24 0.39
N VAL A 87 -0.85 -28.61 1.62
CA VAL A 87 -0.39 -29.85 2.22
C VAL A 87 -1.00 -30.91 1.32
N GLY A 88 -0.25 -31.30 0.29
CA GLY A 88 -0.60 -32.45 -0.52
C GLY A 88 -0.79 -33.60 0.45
N GLU A 89 -1.99 -34.18 0.44
CA GLU A 89 -2.22 -35.46 1.09
C GLU A 89 -1.19 -36.44 0.52
N MET A 90 -0.19 -36.77 1.32
CA MET A 90 0.46 -38.06 1.20
C MET A 90 -0.48 -39.04 1.88
N TYR A 91 -1.28 -39.74 1.08
CA TYR A 91 -1.45 -41.19 0.99
C TYR A 91 -2.69 -41.51 0.15
#